data_AF-A0A316QIZ5-F1
#
_entry.id   AF-A0A316QIZ5-F1
#
_cell.length_a   1.000
_cell.length_b   1.000
_cell.length_c   1.000
_cell.angle_alpha   90.00
_cell.angle_beta   90.00
_cell.angle_gamma   90.00
#
_symmetry.space_group_name_H-M   'P 1'
#
loop_
_entity.id
_entity.type
_entity.pdbx_description
1 polymer ?
#
loop_
_entity_poly.entity_id
_entity_poly.type
_entity_poly.pdbx_seq_one_letter_code
_entity_poly.pdbx_strand_id
1 'polypeptide(L)' 'MYKCELYEVSIANAGTMYGIKCGEECRLVSFSLEKVKKIIQKCNQYGIDPVHLSEIIEDELLED' A
#
# COMPACT_ATOMS: atom_id res chain seq x y z
N MET A 1 11.06 10.51 6.70
CA MET A 1 10.74 9.81 5.44
C MET A 1 11.02 8.32 5.58
N TYR A 2 9.96 7.54 5.60
CA TYR A 2 10.03 6.09 5.67
C TYR A 2 9.93 5.51 4.27
N LYS A 3 10.57 4.35 4.07
CA LYS A 3 10.33 3.56 2.86
C LYS A 3 9.13 2.66 3.11
N CYS A 4 8.31 2.56 2.08
CA CYS A 4 7.16 1.68 2.06
C CYS A 4 7.57 0.34 1.43
N GLU A 5 7.14 -0.74 2.06
CA GLU A 5 7.40 -2.11 1.67
C GLU A 5 6.07 -2.80 1.36
N LEU A 6 6.10 -3.69 0.35
CA LEU A 6 4.96 -4.54 0.05
C LEU A 6 4.94 -5.69 1.04
N TYR A 7 3.76 -5.98 1.59
CA TYR A 7 3.52 -7.25 2.26
C TYR A 7 2.25 -7.90 1.73
N GLU A 8 2.17 -9.21 1.84
CA GLU A 8 1.02 -9.99 1.41
C GLU A 8 0.45 -10.77 2.58
N VAL A 9 -0.88 -10.87 2.60
CA VAL A 9 -1.63 -11.63 3.60
C VAL A 9 -2.52 -12.61 2.86
N SER A 10 -2.30 -13.89 3.09
CA SER A 10 -3.17 -14.94 2.57
C SER A 10 -4.43 -15.02 3.43
N ILE A 11 -5.57 -14.65 2.87
CA ILE A 11 -6.86 -14.75 3.54
C ILE A 11 -7.55 -16.04 3.09
N ALA A 12 -7.78 -16.95 4.05
CA ALA A 12 -8.50 -18.19 3.80
C ALA A 12 -9.89 -17.89 3.20
N ASN A 13 -10.17 -18.46 2.02
CA ASN A 13 -11.36 -18.25 1.18
C ASN A 13 -11.46 -16.96 0.34
N ALA A 14 -10.56 -15.99 0.48
CA ALA A 14 -10.60 -14.75 -0.31
C ALA A 14 -9.39 -14.55 -1.25
N GLY A 15 -8.30 -15.29 -1.02
CA GLY A 15 -7.07 -15.19 -1.82
C GLY A 15 -5.99 -14.33 -1.14
N THR A 16 -5.00 -13.90 -1.92
CA THR A 16 -3.89 -13.08 -1.42
C THR A 16 -4.26 -11.60 -1.48
N MET A 17 -4.29 -10.96 -0.32
CA MET A 17 -4.47 -9.52 -0.20
C MET A 17 -3.11 -8.84 -0.02
N TYR A 18 -2.88 -7.76 -0.75
CA TYR A 18 -1.64 -7.01 -0.71
C TYR A 18 -1.82 -5.74 0.12
N GLY A 19 -0.81 -5.46 0.95
CA GLY A 19 -0.76 -4.31 1.82
C GLY A 19 0.58 -3.57 1.71
N ILE A 20 0.60 -2.40 2.31
CA ILE A 20 1.75 -1.49 2.34
C ILE A 20 2.16 -1.27 3.79
N LYS A 21 3.44 -1.48 4.06
CA LYS A 21 4.08 -1.21 5.35
C LYS A 21 5.02 -0.03 5.22
N CYS A 22 4.79 1.07 5.94
CA CYS A 22 5.70 2.21 5.96
C CYS A 22 6.09 2.52 7.41
N GLY A 23 7.32 2.19 7.79
CA GLY A 23 7.75 2.31 9.19
C GLY A 23 6.99 1.35 10.11
N GLU A 24 6.29 1.91 11.10
CA GLU A 24 5.44 1.16 12.03
C GLU A 24 4.00 0.94 11.51
N GLU A 25 3.57 1.71 10.50
CA GLU A 25 2.24 1.58 9.92
C GLU A 25 2.16 0.43 8.93
N CYS A 26 1.12 -0.40 9.05
CA CYS A 26 0.82 -1.51 8.15
C CYS A 26 -0.65 -1.44 7.73
N ARG A 27 -0.93 -1.38 6.42
CA ARG A 27 -2.30 -1.28 5.92
C ARG A 27 -2.55 -2.19 4.73
N LEU A 28 -3.63 -2.95 4.78
CA LEU A 28 -4.12 -3.73 3.64
C LEU A 28 -4.81 -2.79 2.64
N VAL A 29 -4.50 -2.96 1.36
CA VAL A 29 -4.90 -2.02 0.31
C VAL A 29 -5.80 -2.68 -0.71
N SER A 30 -5.34 -3.76 -1.35
CA SER A 30 -6.07 -4.36 -2.46
C SER A 30 -5.64 -5.80 -2.74
N PHE A 31 -6.48 -6.56 -3.41
CA PHE A 31 -6.13 -7.89 -3.95
C PHE A 31 -5.28 -7.80 -5.24
N SER A 32 -5.13 -6.60 -5.81
CA SER A 32 -4.33 -6.38 -7.02
C SER A 32 -2.90 -5.97 -6.69
N LEU A 33 -1.95 -6.89 -6.90
CA LEU A 33 -0.51 -6.63 -6.69
C LEU A 33 0.00 -5.41 -7.47
N GLU A 34 -0.44 -5.25 -8.71
CA GLU A 34 0.00 -4.14 -9.58
C GLU A 34 -0.42 -2.77 -9.04
N LYS A 35 -1.65 -2.67 -8.50
CA LYS A 35 -2.12 -1.42 -7.85
C LYS A 35 -1.26 -1.10 -6.64
N VAL A 36 -1.05 -2.08 -5.75
CA VAL A 36 -0.24 -1.88 -4.54
C VAL A 36 1.21 -1.53 -4.87
N LYS A 37 1.80 -2.15 -5.91
CA LYS A 37 3.14 -1.77 -6.41
C LYS A 37 3.22 -0.33 -6.91
N LYS A 38 2.22 0.15 -7.66
CA LYS A 38 2.16 1.56 -8.12
C LYS A 38 2.12 2.54 -6.95
N ILE A 39 1.28 2.27 -5.95
CA ILE A 39 1.18 3.09 -4.74
C ILE A 39 2.52 3.13 -3.99
N ILE A 40 3.15 1.97 -3.77
CA ILE A 40 4.46 1.88 -3.13
C ILE A 40 5.53 2.64 -3.92
N GLN A 41 5.52 2.53 -5.24
CA GLN A 41 6.47 3.24 -6.09
C GLN A 41 6.29 4.76 -5.96
N LYS A 42 5.06 5.27 -5.99
CA LYS A 42 4.76 6.69 -5.72
C LYS A 42 5.23 7.12 -4.33
N CYS A 43 4.92 6.33 -3.30
CA CYS A 43 5.33 6.59 -1.92
C CYS A 43 6.85 6.65 -1.76
N ASN A 44 7.58 5.74 -2.40
CA ASN A 44 9.03 5.66 -2.33
C ASN A 44 9.76 6.65 -3.24
N GLN A 45 9.09 7.23 -4.24
CA GLN A 45 9.71 8.17 -5.19
C GLN A 45 10.22 9.43 -4.51
N TYR A 46 9.49 9.91 -3.49
CA TYR A 46 9.87 11.09 -2.70
C TYR A 46 10.16 10.79 -1.23
N GLY A 47 9.87 9.56 -0.79
CA GLY A 47 9.82 9.20 0.62
C GLY A 47 8.57 9.81 1.25
N ILE A 48 7.76 8.98 1.89
CA ILE A 48 6.50 9.40 2.47
C ILE A 48 6.55 9.37 3.99
N ASP A 49 5.87 10.32 4.61
CA ASP A 49 5.51 10.22 6.02
C ASP A 49 4.25 9.38 6.16
N PRO A 50 4.22 8.41 7.09
CA PRO A 50 3.13 7.43 7.22
C PRO A 50 1.73 8.05 7.34
N VAL A 51 1.64 9.31 7.81
CA VAL A 51 0.38 10.08 7.85
C VAL A 51 -0.25 10.28 6.46
N HIS A 52 0.57 10.50 5.42
CA HIS A 52 0.11 10.72 4.05
C HIS A 52 -0.16 9.41 3.30
N LEU A 53 0.21 8.25 3.86
CA LEU A 53 -0.01 6.95 3.23
C LEU A 53 -1.50 6.70 2.93
N SER A 54 -2.37 7.08 3.86
CA SER A 54 -3.83 6.94 3.70
C SER A 54 -4.35 7.76 2.53
N GLU A 55 -3.90 9.01 2.42
CA GLU A 55 -4.34 9.92 1.36
C GLU A 55 -3.95 9.38 -0.02
N ILE A 56 -2.73 8.87 -0.20
CA ILE A 56 -2.29 8.28 -1.47
C ILE A 56 -3.05 6.99 -1.78
N ILE A 57 -3.28 6.15 -0.78
CA ILE A 57 -4.07 4.92 -0.98
C ILE A 57 -5.50 5.27 -1.39
N GLU A 58 -6.13 6.23 -0.72
CA GLU A 58 -7.49 6.65 -1.04
C GLU A 58 -7.58 7.28 -2.43
N ASP A 59 -6.64 8.15 -2.79
CA ASP A 59 -6.52 8.76 -4.13
C ASP A 59 -6.42 7.68 -5.23
N GLU A 60 -5.51 6.71 -5.07
CA GLU A 60 -5.30 5.63 -6.05
C GLU A 60 -6.43 4.60 -6.09
N LEU A 61 -7.22 4.47 -5.01
CA LEU A 61 -8.39 3.60 -4.96
C LEU A 61 -9.68 4.29 -5.46
N LEU A 62 -9.74 5.63 -5.40
CA LEU A 62 -10.86 6.43 -5.90
C LEU A 62 -10.83 6.61 -7.43
N GLU A 63 -9.66 6.49 -8.07
CA GLU A 63 -9.51 6.58 -9.52
C GLU A 63 -9.99 5.34 -10.31
N ASP A 64 -10.72 4.39 -9.68
CA ASP A 64 -11.21 3.15 -10.33
C ASP A 64 -12.70 3.18 -10.73
#